data_AF-A0A7Y2KHB2-F1
#
_entry.id   AF-A0A7Y2KHB2-F1
#
_cell.length_a   1.000
_cell.length_b   1.000
_cell.length_c   1.000
_cell.angle_alpha   90.00
_cell.angle_beta   90.00
_cell.angle_gamma   90.00
#
_symmetry.space_group_name_H-M   'P 1'
#
loop_
_entity.id
_entity.type
_entity.pdbx_description
1 polymer ?
#
loop_
_entity_poly.entity_id
_entity_poly.type
_entity_poly.pdbx_seq_one_letter_code
_entity_poly.pdbx_strand_id
1 'polypeptide(L)' 'MSRVAEGTETFTAACEPESPESTERLMEEVCERENLKKALKRVRSNRGSPGVDGMTVDEL' A
#
# COMPACT_ATOMS: atom_id res chain seq x y z
N MET A 1 -18.13 46.05 -9.92
CA MET A 1 -17.77 45.80 -8.51
C MET A 1 -18.40 44.46 -8.16
N SER A 2 -17.63 43.37 -8.29
CA SER A 2 -17.05 42.61 -7.17
C SER A 2 -18.13 41.82 -6.42
N ARG A 3 -18.08 40.50 -6.27
CA ARG A 3 -16.96 39.70 -5.75
C ARG A 3 -17.13 38.21 -6.15
N VAL A 4 -15.99 37.56 -6.35
CA VAL A 4 -15.80 36.12 -6.65
C VAL A 4 -16.31 35.27 -5.49
N ALA A 5 -17.08 34.22 -5.78
CA ALA A 5 -17.39 33.16 -4.81
C ALA A 5 -16.35 32.04 -4.99
N GLU A 6 -15.31 32.16 -4.17
CA GLU A 6 -14.49 31.10 -3.54
C GLU A 6 -14.72 29.67 -4.08
N GLY A 7 -13.72 29.17 -4.82
CA GLY A 7 -13.61 27.74 -5.12
C GLY A 7 -13.36 26.97 -3.82
N THR A 8 -14.00 25.81 -3.69
CA THR A 8 -13.70 24.82 -2.65
C THR A 8 -12.29 24.29 -2.84
N GLU A 9 -11.31 24.93 -2.22
CA GLU A 9 -9.99 24.35 -2.02
C GLU A 9 -10.14 23.25 -0.96
N THR A 10 -9.91 22.00 -1.38
CA THR A 10 -9.88 20.82 -0.52
C THR A 10 -8.86 21.04 0.59
N PHE A 11 -9.32 20.87 1.83
CA PHE A 11 -8.48 20.82 3.02
C PHE A 11 -7.43 19.72 2.82
N THR A 12 -6.20 20.11 2.47
CA THR A 12 -5.07 19.18 2.44
C THR A 12 -4.90 18.63 3.84
N ALA A 13 -5.09 17.32 4.00
CA ALA A 13 -4.76 16.63 5.24
C ALA A 13 -3.32 17.02 5.63
N ALA A 14 -3.13 17.39 6.90
CA ALA A 14 -1.80 17.69 7.39
C ALA A 14 -0.90 16.47 7.15
N CYS A 15 0.10 16.61 6.29
CA CYS A 15 1.21 15.66 6.22
C CYS A 15 2.02 15.85 7.50
N GLU A 16 1.67 15.11 8.55
CA GLU A 16 2.62 14.89 9.63
C GLU A 16 3.80 14.11 9.03
N PRO A 17 5.05 14.60 9.18
CA PRO A 17 6.20 13.85 8.70
C PRO A 17 6.23 12.51 9.42
N GLU A 18 6.29 11.42 8.66
CA GLU A 18 6.46 10.08 9.21
C GLU A 18 7.72 10.08 10.08
N SER A 19 7.55 9.90 11.39
CA SER A 19 8.69 9.85 12.31
C SER A 19 9.53 8.62 11.97
N PRO A 20 10.82 8.77 11.66
CA PRO A 20 11.67 7.66 11.25
C PRO A 20 11.90 6.65 12.39
N GLU A 21 11.68 7.03 13.65
CA GLU A 21 12.17 6.28 14.82
C GLU A 21 11.54 4.90 15.03
N SER A 22 10.41 4.55 14.38
CA SER A 22 9.74 3.26 14.57
C SER A 22 9.67 2.38 13.32
N THR A 23 10.12 2.85 12.16
CA THR A 23 9.97 2.14 10.88
C THR A 23 11.30 1.76 10.22
N GLU A 24 12.43 2.09 10.86
CA GLU A 24 13.78 1.88 10.31
C GLU A 24 14.03 0.45 9.83
N ARG A 25 13.38 -0.55 10.45
CA ARG A 25 13.53 -1.99 10.11
C ARG A 25 12.32 -2.62 9.43
N LEU A 26 11.32 -1.82 9.06
CA LEU A 26 10.05 -2.34 8.57
C LEU A 26 10.22 -3.11 7.25
N MET A 27 11.10 -2.65 6.36
CA MET A 27 11.35 -3.33 5.09
C MET A 27 12.06 -4.66 5.28
N GLU A 28 12.93 -4.77 6.28
CA GLU A 28 13.57 -6.01 6.69
C GLU A 28 12.53 -7.01 7.22
N GLU A 29 11.58 -6.55 8.04
CA GLU A 29 10.47 -7.38 8.53
C GLU A 29 9.53 -7.81 7.40
N VAL A 30 9.23 -6.93 6.46
CA VAL A 30 8.42 -7.25 5.26
C VAL A 30 9.09 -8.33 4.42
N CYS A 31 10.41 -8.24 4.24
CA CYS A 31 11.21 -9.19 3.48
C CYS A 31 11.60 -10.45 4.28
N GLU A 32 11.20 -10.57 5.55
CA GLU A 32 11.52 -11.73 6.37
C GLU A 32 10.92 -13.01 5.76
N ARG A 33 11.71 -14.08 5.68
CA ARG A 33 11.31 -15.36 5.07
C ARG A 33 9.97 -15.88 5.59
N GLU A 34 9.73 -15.77 6.89
CA GLU A 34 8.49 -16.27 7.51
C GLU A 34 7.29 -15.40 7.13
N ASN A 35 7.47 -14.08 7.02
CA ASN A 35 6.43 -13.18 6.51
C ASN A 35 6.09 -13.52 5.05
N LEU A 36 7.10 -13.67 4.18
CA LEU A 36 6.89 -14.00 2.77
C LEU A 36 6.15 -15.33 2.57
N LYS A 37 6.47 -16.37 3.36
CA LYS A 37 5.72 -17.64 3.34
C LYS A 37 4.26 -17.48 3.73
N LYS A 38 3.97 -16.68 4.78
CA LYS A 38 2.60 -16.40 5.22
C LYS A 38 1.83 -15.62 4.15
N ALA A 39 2.47 -14.61 3.55
CA ALA A 39 1.91 -13.82 2.46
C ALA A 39 1.56 -14.70 1.26
N LEU A 40 2.50 -15.55 0.80
CA LEU A 40 2.28 -16.47 -0.32
C LEU A 40 1.10 -17.43 -0.04
N LYS A 41 1.03 -18.02 1.15
CA LYS A 41 -0.09 -18.89 1.54
C LYS A 41 -1.43 -18.15 1.45
N ARG A 42 -1.48 -16.89 1.90
CA ARG A 42 -2.69 -16.08 1.84
C ARG A 42 -3.08 -15.74 0.40
N VAL A 43 -2.11 -15.36 -0.44
CA VAL A 43 -2.34 -15.08 -1.88
C VAL A 43 -2.93 -16.31 -2.57
N ARG A 44 -2.34 -17.48 -2.39
CA ARG A 44 -2.88 -18.75 -2.94
C ARG A 44 -4.29 -19.05 -2.41
N SER A 45 -4.57 -18.75 -1.14
CA SER A 45 -5.90 -18.98 -0.54
C SER A 45 -6.98 -18.03 -1.07
N ASN A 46 -6.60 -16.80 -1.41
CA ASN A 46 -7.53 -15.78 -1.93
C ASN A 46 -8.05 -16.12 -3.33
N ARG A 47 -7.28 -16.87 -4.15
CA ARG A 47 -7.69 -17.32 -5.49
C ARG A 47 -8.19 -16.19 -6.41
N GLY A 48 -7.50 -15.05 -6.37
CA GLY A 48 -7.82 -13.91 -7.22
C GLY A 48 -7.56 -14.18 -8.71
N SER A 49 -8.15 -13.36 -9.58
CA SER A 49 -7.86 -13.38 -11.01
C SER A 49 -6.41 -12.93 -11.30
N PRO A 50 -5.79 -13.40 -12.41
CA PRO A 50 -4.46 -12.97 -12.83
C PRO A 50 -4.33 -11.46 -13.03
N GLY A 51 -3.11 -10.96 -12.88
CA GLY A 51 -2.75 -9.58 -13.18
C GLY A 51 -2.60 -9.32 -14.68
N VAL A 52 -2.08 -8.14 -15.03
CA VAL A 52 -1.78 -7.75 -16.42
C VAL A 52 -0.67 -8.60 -17.06
N ASP A 53 0.16 -9.24 -16.23
CA ASP A 53 1.18 -10.21 -16.64
C ASP A 53 0.61 -11.60 -16.96
N GLY A 54 -0.65 -11.86 -16.62
CA GLY A 54 -1.32 -13.14 -16.85
C GLY A 54 -0.91 -14.26 -15.90
N MET A 55 -0.04 -14.01 -14.90
CA MET A 55 0.40 -15.05 -13.96
C MET A 55 -0.73 -15.43 -12.99
N THR A 56 -0.99 -16.73 -12.89
CA THR A 56 -1.97 -17.31 -11.96
C THR A 56 -1.32 -17.68 -10.62
N VAL A 57 -2.15 -17.88 -9.58
CA VAL A 57 -1.65 -18.29 -8.26
C VAL A 57 -1.02 -19.69 -8.23
N ASP A 58 -1.25 -20.51 -9.27
CA ASP A 58 -0.67 -21.86 -9.40
C ASP A 58 0.77 -21.83 -9.95
N GLU A 59 1.19 -20.71 -10.54
CA GLU A 59 2.55 -20.49 -11.08
C GLU A 59 3.51 -19.84 -10.07
N LEU A 60 3.00 -19.44 -8.90
CA LEU A 60 3.75 -18.91 -7.74
C LEU A 60 4.19 -20.05 -6.82
#